data_AF-A0A7W7HLU5-F1
#
_entry.id   AF-A0A7W7HLU5-F1
#
_cell.length_a   1.000
_cell.length_b   1.000
_cell.length_c   1.000
_cell.angle_alpha   90.00
_cell.angle_beta   90.00
_cell.angle_gamma   90.00
#
_symmetry.space_group_name_H-M   'P 1'
#
loop_
_entity.id
_entity.type
_entity.pdbx_description
1 polymer ?
#
loop_
_entity_poly.entity_id
_entity_poly.type
_entity_poly.pdbx_seq_one_letter_code
_entity_poly.pdbx_strand_id
1 'polypeptide(L)'
;MTTTTRRTLLKLSAVAGAGAATGLALPGTARAARTKNLVVVGENGNLNIVTPGGALLMYYQEQWQTGSGGFLGPFSRGSGFDAFGSIASCGVAYTYDNLYVCANSSGVYGYYWRNGLQAWAYGGAPAPIAGTTSLGWANLSKLISGGYITPELGYPGGSIFYTIDSSGRLFWHKYLGVPGEGGSWAANSGTQIGVGWEGFRYVTGSPSGAIYGVDSSGNIRWYRYQYPYSGVNVSDSWVAGSGNVIGSGWYGGTYGYQTVQAAGVDFSATVGADGGMYMVDKNGNLRWNEHLDWYGGAAEWRYPTGGGLIIGNGWM
;
A
#
# COMPACT_ATOMS: atom_id res chain seq x y z
N MET A 1 -22.37 10.29 -3.79
CA MET A 1 -21.59 11.56 -3.78
C MET A 1 -20.58 11.48 -4.91
N THR A 2 -20.57 12.43 -5.84
CA THR A 2 -19.68 12.37 -7.02
C THR A 2 -18.22 12.68 -6.65
N THR A 3 -17.26 12.21 -7.44
CA THR A 3 -15.82 12.49 -7.26
C THR A 3 -15.53 13.99 -7.21
N THR A 4 -16.30 14.80 -7.94
CA THR A 4 -16.23 16.27 -7.95
C THR A 4 -16.62 16.87 -6.60
N THR A 5 -17.70 16.41 -5.96
CA THR A 5 -18.09 16.87 -4.62
C THR A 5 -17.07 16.48 -3.55
N ARG A 6 -16.46 15.29 -3.67
CA ARG A 6 -15.38 14.82 -2.76
C ARG A 6 -14.10 15.66 -2.90
N ARG A 7 -13.72 16.06 -4.12
CA ARG A 7 -12.57 16.95 -4.39
C ARG A 7 -12.76 18.33 -3.78
N THR A 8 -13.96 18.91 -3.86
CA THR A 8 -14.25 20.23 -3.27
C THR A 8 -14.14 20.18 -1.73
N LEU A 9 -14.65 19.12 -1.10
CA LEU A 9 -14.52 18.90 0.35
C LEU A 9 -13.06 18.69 0.80
N LEU A 10 -12.25 17.99 -0.01
CA LEU A 10 -10.81 17.85 0.24
C LEU A 10 -10.08 19.20 0.20
N LYS A 11 -10.39 20.03 -0.81
CA LYS A 11 -9.79 21.37 -0.95
C LYS A 11 -10.24 22.30 0.17
N LEU A 12 -11.50 22.24 0.59
CA LEU A 12 -12.02 23.00 1.73
C LEU A 12 -11.37 22.59 3.07
N SER A 13 -11.16 21.30 3.30
CA SER A 13 -10.48 20.80 4.52
C SER A 13 -8.97 21.05 4.51
N ALA A 14 -8.33 21.14 3.34
CA ALA A 14 -6.93 21.53 3.22
C ALA A 14 -6.67 23.00 3.59
N VAL A 15 -7.67 23.87 3.43
CA VAL A 15 -7.61 25.29 3.79
C VAL A 15 -7.90 25.52 5.29
N ALA A 16 -8.58 24.57 5.96
CA ALA A 16 -9.01 24.70 7.36
C ALA A 16 -7.90 24.46 8.42
N GLY A 17 -6.66 24.20 8.01
CA GLY A 17 -5.52 24.12 8.93
C GLY A 17 -5.31 22.72 9.54
N ALA A 18 -4.04 22.34 9.56
CA ALA A 18 -3.51 21.13 10.16
C ALA A 18 -3.72 21.13 11.68
N GLY A 19 -4.89 20.69 12.14
CA GLY A 19 -4.99 20.13 13.48
C GLY A 19 -4.18 18.83 13.50
N ALA A 20 -3.04 18.81 14.18
CA ALA A 20 -2.39 17.55 14.51
C ALA A 20 -3.45 16.67 15.19
N ALA A 21 -3.62 15.44 14.72
CA ALA A 21 -4.37 14.44 15.48
C ALA A 21 -3.57 14.16 16.77
N THR A 22 -3.75 15.00 17.79
CA THR A 22 -3.19 14.82 19.12
C THR A 22 -3.98 13.72 19.79
N GLY A 23 -3.32 12.61 20.14
CA GLY A 23 -3.96 11.53 20.91
C GLY A 23 -3.72 10.10 20.43
N LEU A 24 -2.79 9.82 19.52
CA LEU A 24 -2.45 8.43 19.21
C LEU A 24 -1.83 7.75 20.43
N ALA A 25 -2.59 6.86 21.07
CA ALA A 25 -2.02 5.89 22.00
C ALA A 25 -1.27 4.83 21.18
N LEU A 26 -0.03 4.53 21.55
CA LEU A 26 0.81 3.63 20.76
C LEU A 26 1.25 2.43 21.59
N PRO A 27 1.13 1.21 21.06
CA PRO A 27 1.61 0.03 21.74
C PRO A 27 3.11 -0.16 21.50
N GLY A 28 3.89 -0.31 22.58
CA GLY A 28 5.30 -0.68 22.53
C GLY A 28 6.29 0.44 22.84
N THR A 29 7.57 0.09 22.88
CA THR A 29 8.70 1.02 23.06
C THR A 29 9.23 1.51 21.72
N ALA A 30 9.77 2.73 21.68
CA ALA A 30 10.41 3.29 20.49
C ALA A 30 11.45 2.34 19.89
N ARG A 31 11.47 2.21 18.56
CA ARG A 31 12.50 1.47 17.81
C ARG A 31 13.67 2.41 17.49
N ALA A 32 14.81 1.85 17.09
CA ALA A 32 15.88 2.63 16.45
C ALA A 32 15.30 3.51 15.34
N ALA A 33 15.62 4.81 15.40
CA ALA A 33 15.09 5.82 14.49
C ALA A 33 15.39 5.44 13.04
N ARG A 34 14.39 5.59 12.16
CA ARG A 34 14.61 5.46 10.71
C ARG A 34 15.54 6.59 10.28
N THR A 35 16.50 6.32 9.42
CA THR A 35 17.39 7.36 8.88
C THR A 35 16.83 8.05 7.65
N LYS A 36 15.71 7.55 7.14
CA LYS A 36 15.03 7.98 5.90
C LYS A 36 13.52 7.86 6.07
N ASN A 37 12.80 8.64 5.26
CA ASN A 37 11.36 8.55 5.12
C ASN A 37 10.95 7.15 4.62
N LEU A 38 9.93 6.57 5.26
CA LEU A 38 9.25 5.39 4.74
C LEU A 38 8.03 5.86 3.93
N VAL A 39 8.08 5.66 2.62
CA VAL A 39 6.94 5.92 1.74
C VAL A 39 6.08 4.67 1.62
N VAL A 40 4.80 4.78 1.95
CA VAL A 40 3.78 3.74 1.74
C VAL A 40 2.62 4.33 0.95
N VAL A 41 2.12 3.57 -0.01
CA VAL A 41 1.04 4.00 -0.91
C VAL A 41 -0.25 3.33 -0.47
N GLY A 42 -1.30 4.14 -0.36
CA GLY A 42 -2.67 3.71 -0.10
C GLY A 42 -3.53 3.69 -1.35
N GLU A 43 -3.00 3.82 -2.56
CA GLU A 43 -3.78 3.81 -3.81
C GLU A 43 -4.72 5.01 -3.97
N ASN A 44 -5.34 5.17 -5.15
CA ASN A 44 -6.24 6.28 -5.45
C ASN A 44 -5.60 7.66 -5.26
N GLY A 45 -4.28 7.75 -5.45
CA GLY A 45 -3.49 8.96 -5.20
C GLY A 45 -3.17 9.22 -3.73
N ASN A 46 -3.49 8.30 -2.80
CA ASN A 46 -3.07 8.39 -1.40
C ASN A 46 -1.61 7.97 -1.27
N LEU A 47 -0.74 8.91 -0.89
CA LEU A 47 0.66 8.64 -0.53
C LEU A 47 0.88 9.02 0.92
N ASN A 48 1.64 8.21 1.63
CA ASN A 48 1.93 8.44 3.03
C ASN A 48 3.44 8.35 3.28
N ILE A 49 3.92 9.21 4.17
CA ILE A 49 5.29 9.21 4.65
C ILE A 49 5.26 8.97 6.15
N VAL A 50 6.06 8.01 6.61
CA VAL A 50 6.48 7.95 8.02
C VAL A 50 7.88 8.52 8.10
N THR A 51 7.99 9.66 8.77
CA THR A 51 9.27 10.36 8.95
C THR A 51 10.20 9.61 9.93
N PRO A 52 11.50 9.90 9.93
CA PRO A 52 12.44 9.46 10.97
C PRO A 52 11.95 9.64 12.41
N GLY A 53 11.27 10.76 12.70
CA GLY A 53 10.71 11.07 14.01
C GLY A 53 9.31 10.48 14.25
N GLY A 54 8.84 9.58 13.40
CA GLY A 54 7.58 8.86 13.58
C GLY A 54 6.32 9.63 13.20
N ALA A 55 6.43 10.86 12.69
CA ALA A 55 5.27 11.58 12.14
C ALA A 55 4.73 10.87 10.90
N LEU A 56 3.42 10.63 10.86
CA LEU A 56 2.69 10.16 9.68
C LEU A 56 2.15 11.38 8.92
N LEU A 57 2.64 11.58 7.71
CA LEU A 57 2.18 12.62 6.79
C LEU A 57 1.45 11.96 5.63
N MET A 58 0.29 12.50 5.28
CA MET A 58 -0.50 12.04 4.15
C MET A 58 -0.51 13.10 3.05
N TYR A 59 -0.42 12.65 1.81
CA TYR A 59 -0.51 13.45 0.60
C TYR A 59 -1.57 12.84 -0.31
N TYR A 60 -2.25 13.70 -1.07
CA TYR A 60 -3.14 13.27 -2.13
C TYR A 60 -2.61 13.78 -3.46
N GLN A 61 -2.25 12.88 -4.37
CA GLN A 61 -1.92 13.26 -5.72
C GLN A 61 -3.22 13.44 -6.54
N GLU A 62 -3.39 14.63 -7.11
CA GLU A 62 -4.41 14.86 -8.12
C GLU A 62 -3.96 14.19 -9.44
N GLN A 63 -4.92 13.74 -10.28
CA GLN A 63 -4.63 13.06 -11.56
C GLN A 63 -3.57 11.96 -11.42
N TRP A 64 -3.65 11.19 -10.35
CA TRP A 64 -2.69 10.15 -10.01
C TRP A 64 -2.66 9.02 -11.06
N GLN A 65 -3.74 8.83 -11.83
CA GLN A 65 -3.82 7.85 -12.92
C GLN A 65 -2.80 8.08 -14.03
N THR A 66 -2.37 9.33 -14.22
CA THR A 66 -1.39 9.71 -15.24
C THR A 66 -0.10 10.22 -14.64
N GLY A 67 -0.02 10.30 -13.31
CA GLY A 67 1.07 10.91 -12.57
C GLY A 67 1.22 12.43 -12.80
N SER A 68 0.33 13.07 -13.55
CA SER A 68 0.54 14.45 -14.05
C SER A 68 0.08 15.54 -13.09
N GLY A 69 -0.73 15.22 -12.09
CA GLY A 69 -1.26 16.24 -11.19
C GLY A 69 -0.37 16.47 -9.97
N GLY A 70 -0.58 17.64 -9.37
CA GLY A 70 0.13 18.07 -8.16
C GLY A 70 -0.37 17.36 -6.90
N PHE A 71 0.20 17.76 -5.76
CA PHE A 71 -0.14 17.19 -4.46
C PHE A 71 -0.92 18.17 -3.60
N LEU A 72 -1.90 17.63 -2.88
CA LEU A 72 -2.48 18.26 -1.69
C LEU A 72 -1.76 17.70 -0.45
N GLY A 73 -1.44 18.57 0.51
CA GLY A 73 -0.72 18.20 1.74
C GLY A 73 0.71 18.79 1.82
N PRO A 74 1.54 18.35 2.79
CA PRO A 74 1.28 17.25 3.73
C PRO A 74 0.16 17.54 4.73
N PHE A 75 -0.64 16.52 5.01
CA PHE A 75 -1.57 16.50 6.14
C PHE A 75 -0.95 15.68 7.26
N SER A 76 -0.70 16.30 8.42
CA SER A 76 -0.26 15.56 9.60
C SER A 76 -1.39 14.66 10.10
N ARG A 77 -1.12 13.36 10.24
CA ARG A 77 -2.05 12.36 10.77
C ARG A 77 -1.62 11.84 12.15
N GLY A 78 -0.62 12.46 12.76
CA GLY A 78 -0.13 12.11 14.10
C GLY A 78 1.32 11.65 14.08
N SER A 79 1.79 11.15 15.22
CA SER A 79 3.19 10.76 15.44
C SER A 79 3.32 9.38 16.08
N GLY A 80 4.56 8.91 16.21
CA GLY A 80 4.95 7.66 16.85
C GLY A 80 4.78 6.38 16.01
N PHE A 81 4.58 6.53 14.69
CA PHE A 81 4.60 5.40 13.75
C PHE A 81 6.00 4.79 13.57
N ASP A 82 7.05 5.40 14.11
CA ASP A 82 8.39 4.82 14.24
C ASP A 82 8.43 3.63 15.23
N ALA A 83 7.42 3.48 16.11
CA ALA A 83 7.26 2.30 16.95
C ALA A 83 6.98 1.00 16.16
N PHE A 84 6.62 1.10 14.88
CA PHE A 84 6.29 -0.06 14.05
C PHE A 84 7.45 -0.48 13.15
N GLY A 85 7.70 -1.79 13.13
CA GLY A 85 8.68 -2.42 12.26
C GLY A 85 8.24 -2.35 10.81
N SER A 86 6.96 -2.63 10.59
CA SER A 86 6.32 -2.76 9.27
C SER A 86 4.99 -2.04 9.26
N ILE A 87 4.71 -1.33 8.17
CA ILE A 87 3.48 -0.56 7.94
C ILE A 87 3.06 -0.78 6.50
N ALA A 88 1.78 -1.07 6.28
CA ALA A 88 1.13 -1.01 4.98
C ALA A 88 -0.13 -0.14 5.05
N SER A 89 -0.58 0.29 3.89
CA SER A 89 -1.64 1.28 3.74
C SER A 89 -2.56 0.87 2.59
N CYS A 90 -3.86 1.11 2.75
CA CYS A 90 -4.86 0.84 1.74
C CYS A 90 -5.92 1.94 1.78
N GLY A 91 -6.20 2.54 0.63
CA GLY A 91 -7.16 3.60 0.43
C GLY A 91 -8.51 3.00 0.12
N VAL A 92 -9.51 3.39 0.90
CA VAL A 92 -10.73 2.62 1.03
C VAL A 92 -11.86 3.24 0.21
N ALA A 93 -12.60 2.40 -0.52
CA ALA A 93 -13.88 2.73 -1.18
C ALA A 93 -13.92 4.05 -1.99
N TYR A 94 -12.78 4.47 -2.55
CA TYR A 94 -12.63 5.74 -3.26
C TYR A 94 -13.01 7.00 -2.44
N THR A 95 -13.04 6.90 -1.10
CA THR A 95 -13.47 8.00 -0.20
C THR A 95 -12.32 8.87 0.28
N TYR A 96 -11.09 8.60 -0.17
CA TYR A 96 -9.84 9.13 0.42
C TYR A 96 -9.63 8.73 1.89
N ASP A 97 -10.50 7.88 2.44
CA ASP A 97 -10.23 7.20 3.70
C ASP A 97 -9.05 6.25 3.51
N ASN A 98 -8.37 5.95 4.61
CA ASN A 98 -7.17 5.14 4.55
C ASN A 98 -7.07 4.21 5.76
N LEU A 99 -6.96 2.92 5.50
CA LEU A 99 -6.64 1.88 6.46
C LEU A 99 -5.12 1.69 6.50
N TYR A 100 -4.57 1.65 7.70
CA TYR A 100 -3.18 1.28 7.95
C TYR A 100 -3.15 -0.01 8.77
N VAL A 101 -2.25 -0.91 8.38
CA VAL A 101 -1.87 -2.07 9.19
C VAL A 101 -0.44 -1.88 9.62
N CYS A 102 -0.22 -1.93 10.92
CA CYS A 102 1.04 -1.65 11.57
C CYS A 102 1.44 -2.84 12.44
N ALA A 103 2.68 -3.32 12.32
CA ALA A 103 3.16 -4.47 13.07
C ALA A 103 4.47 -4.17 13.80
N ASN A 104 4.57 -4.66 15.03
CA ASN A 104 5.80 -4.71 15.82
C ASN A 104 5.87 -6.00 16.64
N SER A 105 6.84 -6.12 17.53
CA SER A 105 7.02 -7.31 18.38
C SER A 105 5.86 -7.55 19.35
N SER A 106 5.06 -6.53 19.65
CA SER A 106 3.95 -6.62 20.60
C SER A 106 2.63 -7.03 19.96
N GLY A 107 2.44 -6.80 18.65
CA GLY A 107 1.19 -7.10 17.99
C GLY A 107 1.08 -6.56 16.56
N VAL A 108 -0.08 -6.83 15.98
CA VAL A 108 -0.53 -6.28 14.70
C VAL A 108 -1.76 -5.42 14.96
N TYR A 109 -1.70 -4.16 14.53
CA TYR A 109 -2.68 -3.14 14.84
C TYR A 109 -3.23 -2.48 13.59
N GLY A 110 -4.52 -2.17 13.61
CA GLY A 110 -5.21 -1.42 12.58
C GLY A 110 -5.44 0.02 13.02
N TYR A 111 -5.28 0.95 12.07
CA TYR A 111 -5.67 2.35 12.21
C TYR A 111 -6.47 2.77 10.99
N TYR A 112 -7.53 3.55 11.17
CA TYR A 112 -8.37 3.96 10.04
C TYR A 112 -8.63 5.46 10.08
N TRP A 113 -8.18 6.17 9.05
CA TRP A 113 -8.42 7.58 8.87
C TRP A 113 -9.72 7.81 8.11
N ARG A 114 -10.66 8.54 8.71
CA ARG A 114 -11.89 8.99 8.06
C ARG A 114 -11.69 10.38 7.51
N ASN A 115 -11.49 10.48 6.21
CA ASN A 115 -11.24 11.75 5.56
C ASN A 115 -12.47 12.67 5.61
N GLY A 116 -13.68 12.11 5.46
CA GLY A 116 -14.91 12.89 5.58
C GLY A 116 -15.15 13.50 6.98
N LEU A 117 -14.66 12.84 8.03
CA LEU A 117 -14.79 13.30 9.42
C LEU A 117 -13.55 14.03 9.94
N GLN A 118 -12.47 14.03 9.16
CA GLN A 118 -11.15 14.50 9.60
C GLN A 118 -10.73 13.92 10.96
N ALA A 119 -10.99 12.63 11.17
CA ALA A 119 -10.72 11.97 12.45
C ALA A 119 -10.31 10.50 12.27
N TRP A 120 -9.54 10.00 13.23
CA TRP A 120 -9.28 8.57 13.35
C TRP A 120 -10.54 7.84 13.84
N ALA A 121 -10.80 6.66 13.28
CA ALA A 121 -11.70 5.69 13.90
C ALA A 121 -11.16 5.24 15.25
N TYR A 122 -12.05 4.70 16.09
CA TYR A 122 -11.68 4.20 17.42
C TYR A 122 -10.91 5.25 18.27
N GLY A 123 -11.21 6.54 18.08
CA GLY A 123 -10.56 7.64 18.79
C GLY A 123 -9.06 7.79 18.55
N GLY A 124 -8.50 7.14 17.52
CA GLY A 124 -7.05 7.09 17.28
C GLY A 124 -6.29 6.06 18.12
N ALA A 125 -7.00 5.26 18.92
CA ALA A 125 -6.39 4.15 19.62
C ALA A 125 -5.99 3.02 18.64
N PRO A 126 -4.94 2.24 18.96
CA PRO A 126 -4.52 1.11 18.16
C PRO A 126 -5.54 -0.01 18.32
N ALA A 127 -6.20 -0.42 17.24
CA ALA A 127 -7.07 -1.59 17.30
C ALA A 127 -6.24 -2.86 17.12
N PRO A 128 -6.14 -3.79 18.10
CA PRO A 128 -5.46 -5.07 17.88
C PRO A 128 -6.26 -5.88 16.85
N ILE A 129 -5.61 -6.28 15.75
CA ILE A 129 -6.28 -7.01 14.66
C ILE A 129 -5.68 -8.39 14.42
N ALA A 130 -4.46 -8.67 14.88
CA ALA A 130 -3.89 -10.01 14.91
C ALA A 130 -2.78 -10.14 15.97
N GLY A 131 -2.47 -11.37 16.35
CA GLY A 131 -1.31 -11.68 17.20
C GLY A 131 -0.05 -11.95 16.37
N THR A 132 1.12 -11.72 16.95
CA THR A 132 2.42 -11.99 16.30
C THR A 132 2.73 -13.48 16.12
N THR A 133 1.90 -14.37 16.67
CA THR A 133 2.01 -15.83 16.48
C THR A 133 0.93 -16.39 15.55
N SER A 134 0.00 -15.55 15.08
CA SER A 134 -1.06 -15.96 14.17
C SER A 134 -0.49 -16.36 12.80
N LEU A 135 -1.15 -17.30 12.13
CA LEU A 135 -0.77 -17.71 10.77
C LEU A 135 -0.71 -16.50 9.83
N GLY A 136 0.35 -16.42 9.04
CA GLY A 136 0.65 -15.27 8.16
C GLY A 136 1.24 -14.05 8.86
N TRP A 137 1.20 -13.96 10.20
CA TRP A 137 1.81 -12.86 10.97
C TRP A 137 3.06 -13.29 11.74
N ALA A 138 3.20 -14.59 12.01
CA ALA A 138 4.38 -15.18 12.63
C ALA A 138 5.64 -14.96 11.78
N ASN A 139 6.74 -14.57 12.44
CA ASN A 139 8.03 -14.32 11.83
C ASN A 139 7.99 -13.34 10.64
N LEU A 140 7.14 -12.31 10.74
CA LEU A 140 6.95 -11.31 9.69
C LEU A 140 8.27 -10.66 9.25
N SER A 141 8.59 -10.80 7.97
CA SER A 141 9.72 -10.14 7.29
C SER A 141 9.28 -8.90 6.52
N LYS A 142 8.18 -9.00 5.77
CA LYS A 142 7.62 -7.88 4.99
C LYS A 142 6.09 -7.84 5.14
N LEU A 143 5.55 -6.63 5.22
CA LEU A 143 4.12 -6.34 5.14
C LEU A 143 3.91 -5.47 3.91
N ILE A 144 2.93 -5.84 3.08
CA ILE A 144 2.73 -5.29 1.74
C ILE A 144 1.30 -4.80 1.58
N SER A 145 1.13 -3.59 1.06
CA SER A 145 -0.15 -3.07 0.58
C SER A 145 -0.62 -3.86 -0.63
N GLY A 146 -1.87 -4.31 -0.61
CA GLY A 146 -2.52 -4.99 -1.73
C GLY A 146 -3.80 -4.34 -2.20
N GLY A 147 -4.27 -3.26 -1.58
CA GLY A 147 -5.33 -2.42 -2.10
C GLY A 147 -6.75 -2.72 -1.70
N TYR A 148 -7.70 -1.90 -2.16
CA TYR A 148 -9.11 -2.05 -1.80
C TYR A 148 -9.94 -2.66 -2.92
N ILE A 149 -10.65 -3.75 -2.60
CA ILE A 149 -11.64 -4.34 -3.48
C ILE A 149 -13.03 -3.88 -3.05
N THR A 150 -13.77 -3.29 -3.98
CA THR A 150 -15.19 -2.97 -3.78
C THR A 150 -16.04 -4.23 -3.64
N PRO A 151 -17.19 -4.15 -2.94
CA PRO A 151 -18.16 -5.23 -2.96
C PRO A 151 -18.56 -5.55 -4.40
N GLU A 152 -18.37 -6.80 -4.83
CA GLU A 152 -18.71 -7.30 -6.16
C GLU A 152 -19.37 -8.67 -6.03
N LEU A 153 -20.38 -8.95 -6.88
CA LEU A 153 -21.02 -10.27 -7.02
C LEU A 153 -21.44 -10.94 -5.69
N GLY A 154 -21.84 -10.14 -4.69
CA GLY A 154 -22.31 -10.64 -3.39
C GLY A 154 -21.22 -10.85 -2.33
N TYR A 155 -19.95 -10.58 -2.62
CA TYR A 155 -18.86 -10.63 -1.64
C TYR A 155 -18.67 -9.28 -0.94
N PRO A 156 -18.37 -9.26 0.37
CA PRO A 156 -18.08 -8.01 1.06
C PRO A 156 -16.77 -7.41 0.54
N GLY A 157 -16.77 -6.10 0.30
CA GLY A 157 -15.56 -5.35 -0.02
C GLY A 157 -14.56 -5.40 1.14
N GLY A 158 -13.29 -5.17 0.85
CA GLY A 158 -12.24 -5.25 1.86
C GLY A 158 -10.88 -4.80 1.36
N SER A 159 -9.98 -4.57 2.31
CA SER A 159 -8.60 -4.17 2.06
C SER A 159 -7.70 -5.40 2.04
N ILE A 160 -6.92 -5.54 0.98
CA ILE A 160 -5.96 -6.61 0.76
C ILE A 160 -4.60 -6.22 1.29
N PHE A 161 -3.97 -7.17 1.96
CA PHE A 161 -2.59 -7.11 2.39
C PHE A 161 -1.92 -8.42 2.09
N TYR A 162 -0.59 -8.37 1.94
CA TYR A 162 0.23 -9.57 1.88
C TYR A 162 1.31 -9.51 2.95
N THR A 163 1.72 -10.67 3.42
CA THR A 163 2.86 -10.80 4.31
C THR A 163 3.84 -11.81 3.76
N ILE A 164 5.11 -11.57 4.03
CA ILE A 164 6.18 -12.52 3.78
C ILE A 164 6.83 -12.82 5.11
N ASP A 165 6.94 -14.10 5.46
CA ASP A 165 7.67 -14.50 6.66
C ASP A 165 9.18 -14.65 6.39
N SER A 166 9.96 -14.83 7.45
CA SER A 166 11.42 -15.01 7.38
C SER A 166 11.87 -16.24 6.59
N SER A 167 10.97 -17.20 6.35
CA SER A 167 11.22 -18.40 5.55
C SER A 167 10.81 -18.22 4.08
N GLY A 168 10.37 -17.02 3.69
CA GLY A 168 10.03 -16.70 2.31
C GLY A 168 8.63 -17.13 1.88
N ARG A 169 7.76 -17.51 2.81
CA ARG A 169 6.37 -17.87 2.51
C ARG A 169 5.55 -16.60 2.36
N LEU A 170 4.79 -16.51 1.26
CA LEU A 170 3.85 -15.42 0.98
C LEU A 170 2.45 -15.82 1.45
N PHE A 171 1.80 -14.94 2.19
CA PHE A 171 0.41 -15.10 2.64
C PHE A 171 -0.43 -13.92 2.17
N TRP A 172 -1.72 -14.19 1.90
CA TRP A 172 -2.69 -13.16 1.59
C TRP A 172 -3.62 -12.89 2.76
N HIS A 173 -4.11 -11.67 2.86
CA HIS A 173 -5.04 -11.24 3.89
C HIS A 173 -6.08 -10.30 3.31
N LYS A 174 -7.33 -10.39 3.78
CA LYS A 174 -8.39 -9.44 3.49
C LYS A 174 -9.04 -8.95 4.77
N TYR A 175 -8.96 -7.65 5.02
CA TYR A 175 -9.62 -7.02 6.16
C TYR A 175 -10.97 -6.43 5.73
N LEU A 176 -12.01 -6.78 6.46
CA LEU A 176 -13.39 -6.33 6.26
C LEU A 176 -13.73 -5.25 7.30
N GLY A 177 -14.35 -4.16 6.84
CA GLY A 177 -14.82 -3.09 7.72
C GLY A 177 -13.69 -2.22 8.31
N VAL A 178 -13.94 -1.67 9.51
CA VAL A 178 -13.10 -0.67 10.18
C VAL A 178 -12.50 -1.25 11.47
N PRO A 179 -11.17 -1.23 11.65
CA PRO A 179 -10.53 -1.66 12.90
C PRO A 179 -11.06 -0.90 14.12
N GLY A 180 -11.29 -1.63 15.22
CA GLY A 180 -11.80 -1.06 16.47
C GLY A 180 -13.31 -0.78 16.47
N GLU A 181 -13.98 -0.96 15.33
CA GLU A 181 -15.42 -0.70 15.16
C GLU A 181 -16.11 -1.85 14.41
N GLY A 182 -15.82 -3.08 14.85
CA GLY A 182 -16.45 -4.30 14.30
C GLY A 182 -15.77 -4.88 13.04
N GLY A 183 -14.64 -4.32 12.61
CA GLY A 183 -13.84 -4.90 11.52
C GLY A 183 -13.21 -6.25 11.89
N SER A 184 -12.95 -7.08 10.88
CA SER A 184 -12.40 -8.44 11.05
C SER A 184 -11.67 -8.92 9.80
N TRP A 185 -10.84 -9.96 9.94
CA TRP A 185 -10.28 -10.65 8.79
C TRP A 185 -11.33 -11.54 8.12
N ALA A 186 -11.35 -11.56 6.78
CA ALA A 186 -12.20 -12.44 6.00
C ALA A 186 -11.87 -13.92 6.25
N ALA A 187 -12.81 -14.80 5.90
CA ALA A 187 -12.56 -16.23 5.86
C ALA A 187 -11.32 -16.54 4.99
N ASN A 188 -10.50 -17.50 5.44
CA ASN A 188 -9.26 -17.93 4.79
C ASN A 188 -8.14 -16.85 4.69
N SER A 189 -8.30 -15.70 5.34
CA SER A 189 -7.19 -14.75 5.54
C SER A 189 -6.03 -15.43 6.26
N GLY A 190 -4.80 -15.17 5.80
CA GLY A 190 -3.58 -15.82 6.27
C GLY A 190 -3.27 -17.14 5.57
N THR A 191 -3.95 -17.48 4.48
CA THR A 191 -3.58 -18.64 3.66
C THR A 191 -2.27 -18.37 2.93
N GLN A 192 -1.39 -19.38 2.93
CA GLN A 192 -0.14 -19.33 2.18
C GLN A 192 -0.42 -19.52 0.69
N ILE A 193 0.15 -18.64 -0.13
CA ILE A 193 -0.04 -18.62 -1.60
C ILE A 193 1.26 -18.69 -2.39
N GLY A 194 2.41 -18.63 -1.72
CA GLY A 194 3.71 -18.73 -2.39
C GLY A 194 4.85 -19.06 -1.46
N VAL A 195 6.00 -19.36 -2.06
CA VAL A 195 7.30 -19.62 -1.43
C VAL A 195 8.40 -18.94 -2.26
N GLY A 196 9.59 -18.73 -1.69
CA GLY A 196 10.73 -18.13 -2.40
C GLY A 196 10.68 -16.60 -2.51
N TRP A 197 9.89 -15.94 -1.67
CA TRP A 197 9.71 -14.48 -1.72
C TRP A 197 10.75 -13.69 -0.89
N GLU A 198 11.57 -14.37 -0.10
CA GLU A 198 12.62 -13.79 0.75
C GLU A 198 13.72 -13.09 -0.07
N GLY A 199 13.96 -13.53 -1.31
CA GLY A 199 14.98 -12.98 -2.20
C GLY A 199 14.66 -11.59 -2.78
N PHE A 200 13.42 -11.12 -2.62
CA PHE A 200 13.01 -9.82 -3.16
C PHE A 200 13.41 -8.66 -2.26
N ARG A 201 14.02 -7.64 -2.87
CA ARG A 201 14.34 -6.37 -2.21
C ARG A 201 13.07 -5.60 -1.90
N TYR A 202 12.23 -5.38 -2.92
CA TYR A 202 10.93 -4.72 -2.84
C TYR A 202 9.84 -5.69 -3.27
N VAL A 203 8.70 -5.65 -2.58
CA VAL A 203 7.47 -6.35 -2.97
C VAL A 203 6.30 -5.41 -2.78
N THR A 204 5.43 -5.32 -3.79
CA THR A 204 4.23 -4.48 -3.75
C THR A 204 3.09 -5.14 -4.51
N GLY A 205 1.84 -4.91 -4.11
CA GLY A 205 0.66 -5.48 -4.78
C GLY A 205 -0.39 -4.43 -5.11
N SER A 206 -1.38 -4.84 -5.91
CA SER A 206 -2.57 -4.08 -6.27
C SER A 206 -3.85 -4.91 -6.03
N PRO A 207 -5.04 -4.30 -5.97
CA PRO A 207 -6.25 -4.99 -5.50
C PRO A 207 -6.80 -6.00 -6.49
N SER A 208 -6.46 -5.89 -7.78
CA SER A 208 -6.81 -6.90 -8.79
C SER A 208 -5.84 -8.08 -8.84
N GLY A 209 -5.01 -8.24 -7.80
CA GLY A 209 -4.16 -9.41 -7.58
C GLY A 209 -2.79 -9.35 -8.26
N ALA A 210 -2.42 -8.25 -8.92
CA ALA A 210 -1.07 -8.09 -9.44
C ALA A 210 -0.09 -7.87 -8.28
N ILE A 211 1.05 -8.54 -8.33
CA ILE A 211 2.12 -8.47 -7.33
C ILE A 211 3.45 -8.33 -8.08
N TYR A 212 4.27 -7.39 -7.62
CA TYR A 212 5.56 -7.09 -8.21
C TYR A 212 6.67 -7.36 -7.21
N GLY A 213 7.71 -8.06 -7.65
CA GLY A 213 8.92 -8.33 -6.87
C GLY A 213 10.14 -7.75 -7.57
N VAL A 214 10.96 -6.96 -6.89
CA VAL A 214 12.25 -6.49 -7.40
C VAL A 214 13.36 -7.35 -6.79
N ASP A 215 14.04 -8.15 -7.61
CA ASP A 215 15.10 -9.04 -7.15
C ASP A 215 16.42 -8.28 -6.89
N SER A 216 17.39 -8.96 -6.28
CA SER A 216 18.70 -8.40 -5.94
C SER A 216 19.53 -7.97 -7.16
N SER A 217 19.21 -8.49 -8.34
CA SER A 217 19.83 -8.09 -9.61
C SER A 217 19.18 -6.84 -10.21
N GLY A 218 18.11 -6.33 -9.58
CA GLY A 218 17.36 -5.17 -10.04
C GLY A 218 16.36 -5.49 -11.15
N ASN A 219 16.00 -6.75 -11.34
CA ASN A 219 14.89 -7.08 -12.22
C ASN A 219 13.57 -6.94 -11.47
N ILE A 220 12.58 -6.31 -12.10
CA ILE A 220 11.20 -6.35 -11.64
C ILE A 220 10.51 -7.56 -12.28
N ARG A 221 9.86 -8.35 -11.45
CA ARG A 221 9.07 -9.52 -11.84
C ARG A 221 7.61 -9.27 -11.57
N TRP A 222 6.77 -9.72 -12.49
CA TRP A 222 5.32 -9.66 -12.35
C TRP A 222 4.76 -11.01 -11.95
N TYR A 223 3.77 -10.95 -11.08
CA TYR A 223 2.95 -12.07 -10.67
C TYR A 223 1.51 -11.60 -10.64
N ARG A 224 0.56 -12.52 -10.86
CA ARG A 224 -0.84 -12.22 -10.60
C ARG A 224 -1.55 -13.41 -9.99
N TYR A 225 -2.18 -13.16 -8.86
CA TYR A 225 -2.98 -14.15 -8.15
C TYR A 225 -4.46 -13.94 -8.49
N GLN A 226 -5.13 -14.99 -8.98
CA GLN A 226 -6.55 -14.93 -9.32
C GLN A 226 -7.42 -15.00 -8.07
N TYR A 227 -8.54 -14.26 -8.11
CA TYR A 227 -9.60 -14.30 -7.10
C TYR A 227 -9.21 -14.03 -5.63
N PRO A 228 -8.23 -13.15 -5.31
CA PRO A 228 -7.93 -12.82 -3.89
C PRO A 228 -9.13 -12.22 -3.14
N TYR A 229 -10.19 -11.85 -3.87
CA TYR A 229 -11.42 -11.26 -3.38
C TYR A 229 -12.41 -12.25 -2.76
N SER A 230 -12.40 -13.52 -3.20
CA SER A 230 -13.51 -14.45 -2.96
C SER A 230 -13.56 -14.93 -1.50
N GLY A 231 -12.40 -15.08 -0.86
CA GLY A 231 -12.31 -15.71 0.46
C GLY A 231 -12.84 -17.14 0.49
N VAL A 232 -13.07 -17.77 -0.67
CA VAL A 232 -13.56 -19.13 -0.83
C VAL A 232 -12.54 -19.87 -1.71
N ASN A 233 -11.88 -20.86 -1.13
CA ASN A 233 -10.66 -21.53 -1.59
C ASN A 233 -10.80 -22.40 -2.88
N VAL A 234 -11.73 -22.07 -3.78
CA VAL A 234 -12.16 -22.98 -4.86
C VAL A 234 -11.57 -22.64 -6.25
N SER A 235 -10.86 -21.52 -6.41
CA SER A 235 -10.26 -21.15 -7.71
C SER A 235 -9.00 -20.28 -7.65
N ASP A 236 -8.41 -20.10 -6.46
CA ASP A 236 -7.25 -19.24 -6.29
C ASP A 236 -6.00 -19.88 -6.91
N SER A 237 -5.35 -19.18 -7.83
CA SER A 237 -4.17 -19.68 -8.54
C SER A 237 -3.32 -18.55 -9.12
N TRP A 238 -2.06 -18.84 -9.37
CA TRP A 238 -1.18 -17.94 -10.13
C TRP A 238 -1.56 -17.96 -11.61
N VAL A 239 -1.75 -16.79 -12.20
CA VAL A 239 -1.95 -16.64 -13.65
C VAL A 239 -0.69 -17.08 -14.38
N ALA A 240 -0.86 -17.68 -15.57
CA ALA A 240 0.23 -18.03 -16.47
C ALA A 240 1.16 -16.82 -16.71
N GLY A 241 2.47 -17.07 -16.72
CA GLY A 241 3.48 -16.00 -16.82
C GLY A 241 3.86 -15.33 -15.50
N SER A 242 3.22 -15.71 -14.38
CA SER A 242 3.68 -15.26 -13.05
C SER A 242 5.14 -15.67 -12.81
N GLY A 243 5.97 -14.71 -12.42
CA GLY A 243 7.41 -14.84 -12.24
C GLY A 243 8.26 -14.27 -13.39
N ASN A 244 7.62 -13.89 -14.50
CA ASN A 244 8.31 -13.29 -15.65
C ASN A 244 9.00 -11.97 -15.25
N VAL A 245 10.20 -11.75 -15.78
CA VAL A 245 10.89 -10.47 -15.69
C VAL A 245 10.22 -9.51 -16.67
N ILE A 246 9.74 -8.38 -16.18
CA ILE A 246 9.08 -7.35 -16.98
C ILE A 246 9.86 -6.04 -17.02
N GLY A 247 11.09 -6.03 -16.49
CA GLY A 247 11.99 -4.88 -16.57
C GLY A 247 13.26 -5.08 -15.75
N SER A 248 14.24 -4.22 -15.97
CA SER A 248 15.54 -4.23 -15.28
C SER A 248 15.91 -2.82 -14.77
N GLY A 249 16.91 -2.73 -13.88
CA GLY A 249 17.37 -1.47 -13.31
C GLY A 249 16.52 -0.91 -12.16
N TRP A 250 15.59 -1.70 -11.63
CA TRP A 250 14.69 -1.31 -10.52
C TRP A 250 15.36 -1.36 -9.14
N TYR A 251 16.59 -1.85 -9.06
CA TYR A 251 17.49 -1.74 -7.93
C TYR A 251 18.93 -1.63 -8.42
N GLY A 252 19.77 -0.82 -7.76
CA GLY A 252 21.19 -0.63 -8.11
C GLY A 252 21.49 0.03 -9.47
N GLY A 253 20.51 0.14 -10.37
CA GLY A 253 20.64 0.74 -11.70
C GLY A 253 20.69 2.26 -11.71
N THR A 254 20.45 2.86 -12.88
CA THR A 254 20.51 4.32 -13.13
C THR A 254 19.83 5.14 -12.05
N TYR A 255 18.60 4.78 -11.70
CA TYR A 255 17.78 5.49 -10.71
C TYR A 255 18.03 5.03 -9.27
N GLY A 256 18.52 3.80 -9.06
CA GLY A 256 18.83 3.27 -7.74
C GLY A 256 17.67 3.37 -6.74
N TYR A 257 16.48 2.92 -7.15
CA TYR A 257 15.27 3.08 -6.34
C TYR A 257 15.45 2.57 -4.90
N GLN A 258 14.98 3.38 -3.96
CA GLN A 258 14.97 3.12 -2.52
C GLN A 258 13.63 2.55 -2.05
N THR A 259 12.56 2.80 -2.80
CA THR A 259 11.24 2.19 -2.62
C THR A 259 10.52 2.06 -3.97
N VAL A 260 9.65 1.05 -4.06
CA VAL A 260 8.75 0.78 -5.19
C VAL A 260 7.41 0.38 -4.59
N GLN A 261 6.34 1.10 -4.95
CA GLN A 261 5.01 0.94 -4.40
C GLN A 261 3.98 1.03 -5.53
N ALA A 262 3.18 -0.01 -5.70
CA ALA A 262 2.02 -0.01 -6.58
C ALA A 262 0.93 0.91 -6.03
N ALA A 263 0.09 1.45 -6.93
CA ALA A 263 -0.71 2.62 -6.66
C ALA A 263 -2.11 2.66 -7.30
N GLY A 264 -2.48 1.70 -8.16
CA GLY A 264 -3.80 1.69 -8.83
C GLY A 264 -4.97 1.66 -7.83
N VAL A 265 -6.15 2.24 -8.07
CA VAL A 265 -7.09 1.81 -9.15
C VAL A 265 -8.12 2.85 -9.63
N ASP A 266 -8.48 2.79 -10.91
CA ASP A 266 -9.72 3.35 -11.48
C ASP A 266 -10.49 2.19 -12.12
N PHE A 267 -11.51 1.64 -11.46
CA PHE A 267 -12.33 0.52 -11.97
C PHE A 267 -13.20 0.91 -13.19
N SER A 268 -12.81 1.94 -13.95
CA SER A 268 -13.29 2.13 -15.30
C SER A 268 -12.72 1.00 -16.16
N ALA A 269 -13.59 0.25 -16.84
CA ALA A 269 -13.30 -0.91 -17.68
C ALA A 269 -12.42 -0.61 -18.93
N THR A 270 -11.65 0.47 -18.92
CA THR A 270 -10.68 0.83 -19.96
C THR A 270 -9.27 0.60 -19.41
N VAL A 271 -8.52 -0.23 -20.12
CA VAL A 271 -7.12 -0.63 -19.93
C VAL A 271 -6.26 0.47 -19.24
N GLY A 272 -5.54 0.12 -18.16
CA GLY A 272 -4.57 1.01 -17.48
C GLY A 272 -4.81 1.33 -15.99
N ALA A 273 -5.86 0.79 -15.38
CA ALA A 273 -6.29 1.19 -14.04
C ALA A 273 -5.36 0.81 -12.87
N ASP A 274 -4.70 -0.36 -12.93
CA ASP A 274 -4.07 -0.98 -11.75
C ASP A 274 -2.54 -0.98 -11.78
N GLY A 275 -1.95 -0.63 -12.92
CA GLY A 275 -0.52 -0.72 -13.16
C GLY A 275 0.31 0.45 -12.62
N GLY A 276 -0.33 1.48 -12.06
CA GLY A 276 0.35 2.67 -11.56
C GLY A 276 1.33 2.35 -10.43
N MET A 277 2.49 3.00 -10.43
CA MET A 277 3.55 2.80 -9.44
C MET A 277 4.21 4.11 -9.06
N TYR A 278 4.52 4.25 -7.78
CA TYR A 278 5.40 5.28 -7.24
C TYR A 278 6.75 4.69 -6.85
N MET A 279 7.81 5.43 -7.14
CA MET A 279 9.18 5.07 -6.75
C MET A 279 9.90 6.28 -6.18
N VAL A 280 10.77 6.07 -5.19
CA VAL A 280 11.71 7.10 -4.73
C VAL A 280 13.09 6.71 -5.21
N ASP A 281 13.72 7.57 -6.01
CA ASP A 281 15.06 7.33 -6.54
C ASP A 281 16.17 7.66 -5.54
N LYS A 282 17.41 7.31 -5.87
CA LYS A 282 18.59 7.53 -5.00
C LYS A 282 18.87 9.00 -4.69
N ASN A 283 18.32 9.92 -5.46
CA ASN A 283 18.45 11.37 -5.27
C ASN A 283 17.27 11.95 -4.47
N GLY A 284 16.32 11.11 -4.06
CA GLY A 284 15.13 11.52 -3.33
C GLY A 284 14.02 12.12 -4.20
N ASN A 285 14.06 11.89 -5.51
CA ASN A 285 12.94 12.26 -6.38
C ASN A 285 11.84 11.20 -6.29
N LEU A 286 10.61 11.65 -6.11
CA LEU A 286 9.42 10.84 -6.32
C LEU A 286 9.14 10.74 -7.81
N ARG A 287 8.99 9.51 -8.29
CA ARG A 287 8.68 9.17 -9.67
C ARG A 287 7.39 8.38 -9.76
N TRP A 288 6.75 8.50 -10.91
CA TRP A 288 5.56 7.73 -11.25
C TRP A 288 5.75 7.02 -12.59
N ASN A 289 5.30 5.77 -12.69
CA ASN A 289 5.25 5.02 -13.94
C ASN A 289 4.03 4.08 -13.92
N GLU A 290 3.74 3.45 -15.05
CA GLU A 290 2.63 2.50 -15.15
C GLU A 290 3.03 1.28 -15.96
N HIS A 291 2.73 0.11 -15.42
CA HIS A 291 2.76 -1.16 -16.11
C HIS A 291 1.44 -1.33 -16.89
N LEU A 292 1.49 -1.19 -18.21
CA LEU A 292 0.30 -1.13 -19.06
C LEU A 292 -0.40 -2.49 -19.16
N ASP A 293 0.38 -3.58 -19.19
CA ASP A 293 -0.16 -4.95 -19.20
C ASP A 293 -0.10 -5.61 -17.80
N TRP A 294 -0.61 -4.92 -16.79
CA TRP A 294 -0.70 -5.46 -15.42
C TRP A 294 -1.54 -6.74 -15.31
N TYR A 295 -2.42 -7.01 -16.28
CA TYR A 295 -3.31 -8.16 -16.27
C TYR A 295 -2.67 -9.40 -16.91
N GLY A 296 -1.95 -9.23 -18.03
CA GLY A 296 -1.31 -10.31 -18.80
C GLY A 296 0.18 -10.50 -18.50
N GLY A 297 0.86 -9.48 -17.97
CA GLY A 297 2.26 -9.57 -17.55
C GLY A 297 3.29 -9.33 -18.64
N ALA A 298 2.92 -8.76 -19.79
CA ALA A 298 3.88 -8.32 -20.80
C ALA A 298 4.70 -7.12 -20.31
N ALA A 299 5.95 -7.01 -20.76
CA ALA A 299 6.88 -5.96 -20.33
C ALA A 299 6.57 -4.58 -20.96
N GLU A 300 5.36 -4.07 -20.76
CA GLU A 300 4.86 -2.84 -21.35
C GLU A 300 4.75 -1.75 -20.31
N TRP A 301 5.54 -0.68 -20.47
CA TRP A 301 5.59 0.43 -19.53
C TRP A 301 5.24 1.74 -20.22
N ARG A 302 4.48 2.60 -19.53
CA ARG A 302 4.17 3.94 -20.04
C ARG A 302 5.44 4.76 -20.30
N TYR A 303 6.40 4.68 -19.40
CA TYR A 303 7.73 5.27 -19.58
C TYR A 303 8.79 4.14 -19.64
N PRO A 304 9.61 4.07 -20.71
CA PRO A 304 10.59 3.01 -20.88
C PRO A 304 11.58 2.85 -19.72
N THR A 305 12.08 1.63 -19.53
CA THR A 305 13.20 1.30 -18.61
C THR A 305 12.98 1.72 -17.15
N GLY A 306 11.73 1.73 -16.70
CA GLY A 306 11.37 1.99 -15.31
C GLY A 306 11.64 3.43 -14.84
N GLY A 307 12.06 4.35 -15.72
CA GLY A 307 12.52 5.69 -15.31
C GLY A 307 11.43 6.61 -14.78
N GLY A 308 10.21 6.47 -15.29
CA GLY A 308 9.04 7.22 -14.85
C GLY A 308 9.15 8.73 -15.01
N LEU A 309 8.01 9.39 -14.83
CA LEU A 309 7.92 10.84 -14.70
C LEU A 309 8.38 11.26 -13.30
N ILE A 310 9.24 12.27 -13.18
CA ILE A 310 9.53 12.89 -11.88
C ILE A 310 8.34 13.78 -11.50
N ILE A 311 7.77 13.53 -10.33
CA ILE A 311 6.56 14.21 -9.85
C ILE A 311 6.74 14.88 -8.49
N GLY A 312 7.94 14.77 -7.90
CA GLY A 312 8.28 15.45 -6.65
C GLY A 312 9.74 15.25 -6.27
N ASN A 313 10.24 16.07 -5.35
CA ASN A 313 11.62 16.04 -4.84
C ASN A 313 11.62 16.04 -3.30
N GLY A 314 12.68 15.52 -2.68
CA GLY A 314 12.83 15.51 -1.22
C GLY A 314 12.04 14.41 -0.48
N TRP A 315 11.79 13.27 -1.13
CA TRP A 315 10.99 12.16 -0.60
C TRP A 315 11.83 11.06 0.10
N MET A 316 13.12 11.31 0.34
CA MET A 316 14.03 10.41 1.06
C MET A 316 14.17 10.80 2.53
#